data_AF-A0AAP2KSH7-F1
#
_entry.id   AF-A0AAP2KSH7-F1
#
_cell.length_a   1.000
_cell.length_b   1.000
_cell.length_c   1.000
_cell.angle_alpha   90.00
_cell.angle_beta   90.00
_cell.angle_gamma   90.00
#
_symmetry.space_group_name_H-M   'P 1'
#
loop_
_entity.id
_entity.type
_entity.pdbx_description
1 polymer ?
#
loop_
_entity_poly.entity_id
_entity_poly.type
_entity_poly.pdbx_seq_one_letter_code
_entity_poly.pdbx_strand_id
1 'polypeptide(L)'
;MQRITALFAAALLTAGMVSAPAMAQESGSQTQQQQTQQAAPSAEDFTDGQLQKFADASQQIAVISQDYTQRLQKADDQSKQQEIRKEANDKMVSVVQDSGLTVETFNAIGQAIQQDPELMKRVQSMANESANS
;
A
#
# COMPACT_ATOMS: atom_id res chain seq x y z
N MET A 1 33.89 -12.29 35.23
CA MET A 1 34.64 -11.13 35.73
C MET A 1 36.08 -11.21 35.22
N GLN A 2 36.39 -10.54 34.11
CA GLN A 2 37.77 -10.37 33.65
C GLN A 2 38.02 -8.88 33.39
N ARG A 3 39.19 -8.45 33.85
CA ARG A 3 39.59 -7.06 34.08
C ARG A 3 40.25 -6.46 32.85
N ILE A 4 39.97 -5.18 32.70
CA ILE A 4 40.63 -4.08 31.97
C ILE A 4 42.13 -4.31 31.71
N THR A 5 42.58 -4.01 30.49
CA THR A 5 43.96 -3.56 30.22
C THR A 5 43.88 -2.37 29.25
N ALA A 6 44.45 -1.25 29.69
CA ALA A 6 44.55 0.02 28.98
C ALA A 6 45.83 0.08 28.12
N LEU A 7 45.92 1.09 27.24
CA LEU A 7 47.06 2.00 26.93
C LEU A 7 46.77 2.65 25.55
N PHE A 8 46.32 3.90 25.50
CA PHE A 8 47.07 5.18 25.46
C PHE A 8 47.89 5.47 24.18
N ALA A 9 47.51 6.61 23.57
CA ALA A 9 48.28 7.59 22.78
C ALA A 9 48.64 7.27 21.32
N ALA A 10 48.14 8.09 20.37
CA ALA A 10 48.82 9.32 19.95
C ALA A 10 48.00 10.05 18.85
N ALA A 11 47.89 11.37 18.98
CA ALA A 11 47.21 12.26 18.06
C ALA A 11 48.08 12.63 16.84
N LEU A 12 47.47 12.76 15.66
CA LEU A 12 47.98 13.59 14.57
C LEU A 12 46.84 14.44 14.00
N LEU A 13 46.94 15.74 14.26
CA LEU A 13 46.16 16.81 13.64
C LEU A 13 46.64 17.02 12.21
N THR A 14 45.74 16.93 11.23
CA THR A 14 45.83 17.73 9.99
C THR A 14 44.44 18.20 9.57
N ALA A 15 44.33 19.51 9.40
CA ALA A 15 43.17 20.21 8.88
C ALA A 15 43.16 20.17 7.35
N GLY A 16 41.98 20.04 6.73
CA GLY A 16 41.82 20.40 5.30
C GLY A 16 40.77 19.61 4.51
N MET A 17 39.57 20.21 4.40
CA MET A 17 38.69 20.27 3.23
C MET A 17 37.90 19.04 2.72
N VAL A 18 36.67 19.39 2.30
CA VAL A 18 35.64 18.67 1.52
C VAL A 18 34.67 17.80 2.32
N SER A 19 33.53 18.40 2.64
CA SER A 19 32.28 17.70 2.95
C SER A 19 31.83 16.90 1.72
N ALA A 20 32.18 15.63 1.68
CA ALA A 20 31.54 14.61 0.85
C ALA A 20 31.14 13.45 1.78
N PRO A 21 29.93 12.88 1.65
CA PRO A 21 29.52 11.74 2.47
C PRO A 21 30.38 10.53 2.10
N ALA A 22 31.44 10.29 2.88
CA ALA A 22 32.24 9.08 2.80
C ALA A 22 31.45 7.94 3.48
N MET A 23 31.02 7.00 2.65
CA MET A 23 30.38 5.74 3.02
C MET A 23 31.30 4.93 3.93
N ALA A 24 30.95 4.78 5.21
CA ALA A 24 31.53 3.76 6.08
C ALA A 24 30.65 2.51 5.99
N GLN A 25 31.18 1.50 5.29
CA GLN A 25 30.57 0.20 5.09
C GLN A 25 31.25 -0.81 6.04
N GLU A 26 30.55 -1.25 7.08
CA GLU A 26 30.80 -2.57 7.68
C GLU A 26 29.51 -3.17 8.24
N SER A 27 29.03 -4.20 7.53
CA SER A 27 28.33 -5.39 8.02
C SER A 27 27.02 -5.22 8.80
N GLY A 28 25.95 -5.12 8.02
CA GLY A 28 24.58 -5.36 8.47
C GLY A 28 23.60 -5.02 7.35
N SER A 29 23.58 -5.84 6.30
CA SER A 29 22.73 -5.80 5.10
C SER A 29 21.44 -4.97 5.23
N GLN A 30 21.57 -3.65 5.10
CA GLN A 30 20.47 -2.73 4.86
C GLN A 30 20.38 -2.55 3.35
N THR A 31 19.59 -3.40 2.70
CA THR A 31 19.01 -3.08 1.40
C THR A 31 18.01 -1.95 1.60
N GLN A 32 18.51 -0.72 1.76
CA GLN A 32 17.76 0.48 1.48
C GLN A 32 17.53 0.49 -0.04
N GLN A 33 16.47 -0.20 -0.47
CA GLN A 33 15.83 0.15 -1.72
C GLN A 33 15.41 1.60 -1.57
N GLN A 34 16.17 2.48 -2.21
CA GLN A 34 15.76 3.81 -2.57
C GLN A 34 14.55 3.65 -3.50
N GLN A 35 13.39 3.40 -2.88
CA GLN A 35 12.11 3.44 -3.55
C GLN A 35 11.94 4.90 -3.91
N THR A 36 12.08 5.23 -5.19
CA THR A 36 11.60 6.49 -5.73
C THR A 36 10.17 6.62 -5.25
N GLN A 37 9.95 7.46 -4.25
CA GLN A 37 8.65 7.78 -3.70
C GLN A 37 7.94 8.58 -4.79
N GLN A 38 7.38 7.86 -5.75
CA GLN A 38 6.43 8.44 -6.68
C GLN A 38 5.30 8.96 -5.80
N ALA A 39 5.13 10.28 -5.78
CA ALA A 39 4.08 10.92 -5.01
C ALA A 39 2.78 10.21 -5.35
N ALA A 40 2.10 9.68 -4.33
CA ALA A 40 0.81 9.08 -4.54
C ALA A 40 -0.15 10.18 -5.03
N PRO A 41 -1.08 9.85 -5.93
CA PRO A 41 -2.07 10.80 -6.39
C PRO A 41 -2.86 11.36 -5.20
N SER A 42 -3.05 12.67 -5.20
CA SER A 42 -3.79 13.42 -4.18
C SER A 42 -5.28 13.37 -4.46
N ALA A 43 -6.11 13.73 -3.48
CA ALA A 43 -7.56 13.77 -3.63
C ALA A 43 -8.06 14.63 -4.80
N GLU A 44 -7.29 15.65 -5.17
CA GLU A 44 -7.57 16.59 -6.27
C GLU A 44 -7.40 15.95 -7.66
N ASP A 45 -6.72 14.80 -7.75
CA ASP A 45 -6.48 14.09 -9.00
C ASP A 45 -7.70 13.26 -9.46
N PHE A 46 -8.77 13.19 -8.64
CA PHE A 46 -9.95 12.38 -8.90
C PHE A 46 -11.22 13.22 -8.98
N THR A 47 -12.03 12.96 -10.00
CA THR A 47 -13.35 13.58 -10.15
C THR A 47 -14.37 12.95 -9.20
N ASP A 48 -15.39 13.71 -8.82
CA ASP A 48 -16.51 13.23 -7.99
C ASP A 48 -17.18 11.99 -8.59
N GLY A 49 -17.32 11.95 -9.92
CA GLY A 49 -17.86 10.78 -10.60
C GLY A 49 -16.98 9.53 -10.48
N GLN A 50 -15.65 9.68 -10.44
CA GLN A 50 -14.74 8.55 -10.19
C GLN A 50 -14.79 8.10 -8.73
N LEU A 51 -14.88 9.05 -7.79
CA LEU A 51 -15.01 8.74 -6.36
C LEU A 51 -16.34 8.05 -6.05
N GLN A 52 -17.43 8.47 -6.69
CA GLN A 52 -18.74 7.82 -6.58
C GLN A 52 -18.69 6.38 -7.10
N LYS A 53 -18.18 6.16 -8.32
CA LYS A 53 -18.01 4.81 -8.87
C LYS A 53 -17.12 3.93 -8.00
N PHE A 54 -16.07 4.51 -7.42
CA PHE A 54 -15.19 3.80 -6.49
C PHE A 54 -15.94 3.38 -5.23
N ALA A 55 -16.76 4.27 -4.66
CA ALA A 55 -17.59 3.97 -3.50
C ALA A 55 -18.54 2.80 -3.78
N ASP A 56 -19.26 2.85 -4.90
CA ASP A 56 -20.22 1.82 -5.31
C ASP A 56 -19.51 0.46 -5.59
N ALA A 57 -18.39 0.48 -6.31
CA ALA A 57 -17.60 -0.71 -6.59
C ALA A 57 -17.00 -1.31 -5.31
N SER A 58 -16.54 -0.48 -4.38
CA SER A 58 -15.96 -0.92 -3.10
C SER A 58 -16.99 -1.65 -2.22
N GLN A 59 -18.24 -1.21 -2.22
CA GLN A 59 -19.32 -1.91 -1.51
C GLN A 59 -19.54 -3.31 -2.09
N GLN A 60 -19.61 -3.44 -3.42
CA GLN A 60 -19.76 -4.75 -4.08
C GLN A 60 -18.55 -5.66 -3.85
N ILE A 61 -17.33 -5.11 -3.93
CA ILE A 61 -16.10 -5.86 -3.65
C ILE A 61 -16.06 -6.34 -2.20
N ALA A 62 -16.57 -5.57 -1.23
CA ALA A 62 -16.65 -6.00 0.16
C ALA A 62 -17.55 -7.23 0.34
N VAL A 63 -18.70 -7.26 -0.35
CA VAL A 63 -19.61 -8.43 -0.36
C VAL A 63 -18.93 -9.65 -0.99
N ILE A 64 -18.28 -9.48 -2.14
CA ILE A 64 -17.51 -10.55 -2.80
C ILE A 64 -16.40 -11.06 -1.86
N SER A 65 -15.61 -10.16 -1.27
CA SER A 65 -14.54 -10.53 -0.36
C SER A 65 -15.05 -11.37 0.82
N GLN A 66 -16.22 -11.04 1.36
CA GLN A 66 -16.84 -11.82 2.42
C GLN A 66 -17.23 -13.23 1.95
N ASP A 67 -17.89 -13.35 0.80
CA ASP A 67 -18.27 -14.65 0.22
C ASP A 67 -17.05 -15.56 -0.01
N TYR A 68 -16.03 -15.02 -0.68
CA TYR A 68 -14.82 -15.78 -1.01
C TYR A 68 -13.98 -16.12 0.21
N THR A 69 -14.00 -15.30 1.26
CA THR A 69 -13.39 -15.65 2.54
C THR A 69 -14.05 -16.89 3.14
N GLN A 70 -15.38 -16.97 3.12
CA GLN A 70 -16.10 -18.16 3.60
C GLN A 70 -15.82 -19.39 2.74
N ARG A 71 -15.75 -19.23 1.41
CA ARG A 71 -15.40 -20.31 0.48
C ARG A 71 -13.98 -20.84 0.74
N LEU A 72 -13.01 -19.94 0.96
CA LEU A 72 -11.64 -20.30 1.29
C LEU A 72 -11.53 -21.07 2.61
N GLN A 73 -12.29 -20.69 3.63
CA GLN A 73 -12.32 -21.39 4.92
C GLN A 73 -12.86 -22.83 4.80
N LYS A 74 -13.72 -23.08 3.82
CA LYS A 74 -14.33 -24.40 3.54
C LYS A 74 -13.49 -25.25 2.58
N ALA A 75 -12.41 -24.73 2.02
CA ALA A 75 -11.62 -25.44 1.02
C ALA A 75 -10.61 -26.38 1.69
N ASP A 76 -10.70 -27.67 1.35
CA ASP A 76 -9.94 -28.75 2.02
C ASP A 76 -8.47 -28.85 1.57
N ASP A 77 -8.11 -28.27 0.43
CA ASP A 77 -6.80 -28.43 -0.18
C ASP A 77 -6.29 -27.16 -0.87
N GLN A 78 -4.97 -27.10 -1.07
CA GLN A 78 -4.30 -25.94 -1.66
C GLN A 78 -4.72 -25.67 -3.11
N SER A 79 -5.11 -26.68 -3.89
CA SER A 79 -5.54 -26.51 -5.29
C SER A 79 -6.88 -25.78 -5.34
N LYS A 80 -7.86 -26.23 -4.56
CA LYS A 80 -9.17 -25.54 -4.42
C LYS A 80 -8.98 -24.12 -3.91
N GLN A 81 -8.10 -23.91 -2.93
CA GLN A 81 -7.82 -22.56 -2.43
C GLN A 81 -7.23 -21.63 -3.50
N GLN A 82 -6.37 -22.15 -4.39
CA GLN A 82 -5.84 -21.36 -5.52
C GLN A 82 -6.93 -21.02 -6.53
N GLU A 83 -7.81 -21.96 -6.86
CA GLU A 83 -8.95 -21.73 -7.77
C GLU A 83 -9.90 -20.67 -7.21
N ILE A 84 -10.28 -20.78 -5.92
CA ILE A 84 -11.14 -19.79 -5.25
C ILE A 84 -10.49 -18.41 -5.25
N ARG A 85 -9.18 -18.31 -4.98
CA ARG A 85 -8.46 -17.03 -5.07
C ARG A 85 -8.47 -16.46 -6.49
N LYS A 86 -8.27 -17.30 -7.51
CA LYS A 86 -8.31 -16.84 -8.91
C LYS A 86 -9.69 -16.30 -9.27
N GLU A 87 -10.74 -17.05 -8.96
CA GLU A 87 -12.12 -16.65 -9.23
C GLU A 87 -12.49 -15.36 -8.47
N ALA A 88 -12.03 -15.20 -7.22
CA ALA A 88 -12.20 -13.96 -6.46
C ALA A 88 -11.59 -12.76 -7.19
N ASN A 89 -10.32 -12.88 -7.62
CA ASN A 89 -9.62 -11.82 -8.33
C ASN A 89 -10.32 -11.45 -9.65
N ASP A 90 -10.71 -12.46 -10.43
CA ASP A 90 -11.42 -12.26 -11.70
C ASP A 90 -12.76 -11.52 -11.47
N LYS A 91 -13.51 -11.88 -10.41
CA LYS A 91 -14.76 -11.19 -10.02
C LYS A 91 -14.53 -9.76 -9.54
N MET A 92 -13.52 -9.52 -8.71
CA MET A 92 -13.19 -8.17 -8.24
C MET A 92 -12.80 -7.26 -9.41
N VAL A 93 -12.00 -7.75 -10.37
CA VAL A 93 -11.65 -7.00 -11.58
C VAL A 93 -12.88 -6.67 -12.42
N SER A 94 -13.79 -7.63 -12.60
CA SER A 94 -15.05 -7.40 -13.33
C SER A 94 -15.86 -6.27 -12.68
N VAL A 95 -16.05 -6.29 -11.36
CA VAL A 95 -16.80 -5.23 -10.66
C VAL A 95 -16.20 -3.85 -10.88
N VAL A 96 -14.87 -3.74 -10.83
CA VAL A 96 -14.19 -2.46 -11.11
C VAL A 96 -14.47 -2.01 -12.54
N GLN A 97 -14.32 -2.90 -13.51
CA GLN A 97 -14.55 -2.58 -14.92
C GLN A 97 -16.01 -2.22 -15.21
N ASP A 98 -16.95 -2.96 -14.62
CA ASP A 98 -18.40 -2.77 -14.78
C ASP A 98 -18.87 -1.44 -14.16
N SER A 99 -18.17 -0.93 -13.13
CA SER A 99 -18.39 0.42 -12.60
C SER A 99 -17.95 1.53 -13.57
N GLY A 100 -17.26 1.18 -14.66
CA GLY A 100 -16.67 2.13 -15.60
C GLY A 100 -15.40 2.78 -15.07
N LEU A 101 -14.70 2.11 -14.15
CA LEU A 101 -13.35 2.46 -13.70
C LEU A 101 -12.33 1.49 -14.31
N THR A 102 -11.10 1.97 -14.46
CA THR A 102 -9.96 1.05 -14.67
C THR A 102 -9.48 0.51 -13.33
N VAL A 103 -8.85 -0.67 -13.35
CA VAL A 103 -8.20 -1.26 -12.17
C VAL A 103 -7.13 -0.33 -11.61
N GLU A 104 -6.39 0.36 -12.49
CA GLU A 104 -5.38 1.34 -12.11
C GLU A 104 -6.00 2.53 -11.36
N THR A 105 -7.06 3.13 -11.89
CA THR A 105 -7.77 4.24 -11.23
C THR A 105 -8.36 3.81 -9.90
N PHE A 106 -8.98 2.63 -9.82
CA PHE A 106 -9.52 2.11 -8.56
C PHE A 106 -8.42 1.96 -7.50
N ASN A 107 -7.28 1.35 -7.86
CA ASN A 107 -6.16 1.19 -6.95
C ASN A 107 -5.54 2.53 -6.55
N ALA A 108 -5.43 3.48 -7.47
CA ALA A 108 -4.92 4.83 -7.21
C ALA A 108 -5.79 5.57 -6.18
N ILE A 109 -7.12 5.52 -6.32
CA ILE A 109 -8.06 6.08 -5.34
C ILE A 109 -7.89 5.37 -3.99
N GLY A 110 -7.80 4.04 -3.97
CA GLY A 110 -7.59 3.27 -2.75
C GLY A 110 -6.29 3.64 -2.02
N GLN A 111 -5.20 3.91 -2.74
CA GLN A 111 -3.94 4.39 -2.17
C GLN A 111 -4.04 5.82 -1.65
N ALA A 112 -4.73 6.70 -2.37
CA ALA A 112 -4.95 8.08 -1.96
C ALA A 112 -5.77 8.16 -0.66
N ILE A 113 -6.83 7.36 -0.54
CA ILE A 113 -7.67 7.26 0.66
C ILE A 113 -6.86 6.88 1.91
N GLN A 114 -5.84 6.03 1.78
CA GLN A 114 -4.99 5.65 2.92
C GLN A 114 -4.10 6.80 3.42
N GLN A 115 -3.84 7.80 2.57
CA GLN A 115 -2.95 8.92 2.85
C GLN A 115 -3.72 10.21 3.14
N ASP A 116 -4.99 10.29 2.73
CA ASP A 116 -5.87 11.44 2.89
C ASP A 116 -7.17 11.08 3.66
N PRO A 117 -7.24 11.41 4.96
CA PRO A 117 -8.43 11.17 5.78
C PRO A 117 -9.68 11.95 5.32
N GLU A 118 -9.52 13.11 4.69
CA GLU A 118 -10.67 13.90 4.21
C GLU A 118 -11.24 13.27 2.94
N LEU A 119 -10.39 12.76 2.04
CA LEU A 119 -10.83 11.94 0.92
C LEU A 119 -11.58 10.69 1.37
N MET A 120 -11.08 10.01 2.42
CA MET A 120 -11.75 8.86 3.00
C MET A 120 -13.18 9.21 3.45
N LYS A 121 -13.35 10.30 4.20
CA LYS A 121 -14.69 10.76 4.65
C LYS A 121 -15.60 11.10 3.48
N ARG A 122 -15.06 11.74 2.44
CA ARG A 122 -15.81 12.10 1.24
C ARG A 122 -16.37 10.86 0.53
N VAL A 123 -15.51 9.87 0.29
CA VAL A 123 -15.91 8.60 -0.35
C VAL A 123 -16.91 7.82 0.52
N GLN A 124 -16.76 7.84 1.84
CA GLN A 124 -17.73 7.25 2.76
C GLN A 124 -19.09 7.93 2.68
N SER A 125 -19.13 9.26 2.56
CA SER A 125 -20.39 10.00 2.36
C SER A 125 -21.09 9.58 1.08
N MET A 126 -20.35 9.53 -0.04
CA MET A 126 -20.87 9.10 -1.34
C MET A 126 -21.44 7.67 -1.30
N ALA A 127 -20.77 6.76 -0.58
CA ALA A 127 -21.23 5.39 -0.38
C ALA A 127 -22.58 5.31 0.37
N ASN A 128 -22.79 6.20 1.35
CA ASN A 128 -24.02 6.27 2.12
C ASN A 128 -25.17 6.90 1.32
N GLU A 129 -24.88 7.91 0.49
CA GLU A 129 -25.86 8.55 -0.39
C GLU A 129 -26.40 7.57 -1.44
N SER A 130 -25.51 6.78 -2.07
CA SER A 130 -25.91 5.70 -2.99
C SER A 130 -26.82 4.67 -2.34
N ALA A 131 -26.57 4.32 -1.08
CA ALA A 131 -27.36 3.32 -0.37
C ALA A 131 -28.77 3.82 0.01
N ASN A 132 -29.00 5.14 -0.02
CA ASN A 132 -30.22 5.79 0.44
C ASN A 132 -31.01 6.48 -0.69
N SER A 133 -30.60 6.25 -1.93
CA SER A 133 -31.22 6.75 -3.18
C SER A 133 -31.96 5.61 -3.90
#